data_AF-A0A3D0L8L8-F1
#
_entry.id   AF-A0A3D0L8L8-F1
#
_cell.length_a   1.000
_cell.length_b   1.000
_cell.length_c   1.000
_cell.angle_alpha   90.00
_cell.angle_beta   90.00
_cell.angle_gamma   90.00
#
_symmetry.space_group_name_H-M   'P 1'
#
loop_
_entity.id
_entity.type
_entity.pdbx_description
1 polymer ?
#
loop_
_entity_poly.entity_id
_entity_poly.type
_entity_poly.pdbx_seq_one_letter_code
_entity_poly.pdbx_strand_id
1 'polypeptide(L)'
;MCEIMTVAAAVVFTFIFAVQKKNRHNGKPVFTTMLMFWGAALMWAVDGIASVIGGDSFFDISREDTILGFIIVAFGLVVFALLSLLENRKAKARA
;
A
#
# COMPACT_ATOMS: atom_id res chain seq x y z
N MET A 1 -4.43 12.95 -6.76
CA MET A 1 -5.08 11.63 -7.04
C MET A 1 -4.36 10.46 -6.37
N CYS A 2 -3.04 10.55 -6.14
CA CYS A 2 -2.27 9.49 -5.46
C CYS A 2 -2.75 9.19 -4.03
N GLU A 3 -3.26 10.19 -3.29
CA GLU A 3 -3.85 10.06 -1.95
C GLU A 3 -4.96 9.00 -1.92
N ILE A 4 -5.93 9.13 -2.83
CA ILE A 4 -7.08 8.23 -2.91
C ILE A 4 -6.64 6.82 -3.30
N MET A 5 -5.68 6.71 -4.23
CA MET A 5 -5.18 5.41 -4.69
C MET A 5 -4.40 4.66 -3.61
N THR A 6 -3.56 5.37 -2.85
CA THR A 6 -2.76 4.76 -1.77
C THR A 6 -3.63 4.36 -0.58
N VAL A 7 -4.62 5.18 -0.20
CA VAL A 7 -5.61 4.81 0.83
C VAL A 7 -6.46 3.62 0.37
N ALA A 8 -6.94 3.61 -0.87
CA ALA A 8 -7.71 2.49 -1.41
C ALA A 8 -6.89 1.18 -1.39
N ALA A 9 -5.63 1.24 -1.83
CA ALA A 9 -4.73 0.10 -1.76
C ALA A 9 -4.50 -0.37 -0.31
N ALA A 10 -4.29 0.55 0.63
CA ALA A 10 -4.14 0.23 2.05
C ALA A 10 -5.36 -0.53 2.59
N VAL A 11 -6.58 -0.06 2.28
CA VAL A 11 -7.83 -0.71 2.69
C VAL A 11 -7.96 -2.11 2.09
N VAL A 12 -7.66 -2.28 0.81
CA VAL A 12 -7.70 -3.60 0.15
C VAL A 12 -6.72 -4.57 0.83
N PHE A 13 -5.49 -4.15 1.08
CA PHE A 13 -4.50 -5.01 1.75
C PHE A 13 -4.86 -5.31 3.21
N THR A 14 -5.48 -4.37 3.92
CA THR A 14 -6.05 -4.62 5.26
C THR A 14 -7.18 -5.65 5.21
N PHE A 15 -8.07 -5.58 4.22
CA PHE A 15 -9.12 -6.57 4.03
C PHE A 15 -8.55 -7.96 3.75
N ILE A 16 -7.57 -8.06 2.83
CA ILE A 16 -6.87 -9.32 2.53
C ILE A 16 -6.20 -9.86 3.79
N PHE A 17 -5.54 -9.02 4.57
CA PHE A 17 -4.91 -9.41 5.83
C PHE A 17 -5.93 -9.94 6.85
N ALA A 18 -7.07 -9.26 7.01
CA ALA A 18 -8.12 -9.68 7.92
C ALA A 18 -8.69 -11.06 7.55
N VAL A 19 -8.89 -11.33 6.26
CA VAL A 19 -9.35 -12.64 5.77
C VAL A 19 -8.27 -13.72 5.95
N GLN A 20 -7.00 -13.41 5.66
CA GLN A 20 -5.90 -14.39 5.81
C GLN A 20 -5.57 -14.72 7.27
N LYS A 21 -5.72 -13.76 8.19
CA LYS A 21 -5.54 -13.97 9.63
C LYS A 21 -6.47 -15.09 10.15
N LYS A 22 -7.67 -15.20 9.59
CA LYS A 22 -8.63 -16.26 9.92
C LYS A 22 -8.17 -17.65 9.44
N ASN A 23 -7.38 -17.72 8.36
CA ASN A 23 -6.92 -18.96 7.73
C ASN A 23 -5.52 -19.45 8.18
N ARG A 24 -4.94 -18.89 9.27
CA ARG A 24 -3.65 -19.29 9.89
C ARG A 24 -2.42 -19.36 8.96
N HIS A 25 -2.52 -18.91 7.71
CA HIS A 25 -1.37 -18.87 6.81
C HIS A 25 -0.47 -17.67 7.17
N ASN A 26 0.85 -17.79 6.97
CA ASN A 26 1.84 -16.76 7.28
C ASN A 26 1.47 -15.42 6.59
N GLY A 27 0.80 -14.53 7.32
CA GLY A 27 0.29 -13.26 6.80
C GLY A 27 1.34 -12.15 6.74
N LYS A 28 2.63 -12.48 6.87
CA LYS A 28 3.71 -11.46 6.93
C LYS A 28 3.84 -10.65 5.63
N PRO A 29 3.73 -11.23 4.41
CA PRO A 29 3.84 -10.46 3.17
C PRO A 29 2.71 -9.45 3.07
N VAL A 30 1.47 -9.88 3.35
CA VAL A 30 0.30 -8.99 3.31
C VAL A 30 0.40 -7.91 4.39
N PHE A 31 0.83 -8.26 5.61
CA PHE A 31 1.01 -7.31 6.69
C PHE A 31 2.05 -6.24 6.35
N THR A 32 3.21 -6.65 5.82
CA THR A 32 4.26 -5.72 5.40
C THR A 32 3.77 -4.81 4.27
N THR A 33 3.10 -5.35 3.25
CA THR A 33 2.57 -4.52 2.16
C THR A 33 1.44 -3.59 2.63
N MET A 34 0.59 -4.05 3.55
CA MET A 34 -0.43 -3.20 4.19
C MET A 34 0.22 -2.00 4.89
N LEU A 35 1.26 -2.23 5.71
CA LEU A 35 1.96 -1.15 6.40
C LEU A 35 2.65 -0.17 5.43
N MET A 36 3.21 -0.68 4.32
CA MET A 36 3.76 0.18 3.27
C MET A 36 2.71 1.14 2.70
N PHE A 37 1.52 0.63 2.35
CA PHE A 37 0.46 1.48 1.79
C PHE A 37 -0.13 2.44 2.84
N TRP A 38 -0.26 2.04 4.10
CA TRP A 38 -0.66 2.96 5.18
C TRP A 38 0.38 4.05 5.46
N GLY A 39 1.67 3.72 5.40
CA GLY A 39 2.75 4.70 5.53
C GLY A 39 2.74 5.72 4.39
N ALA A 40 2.54 5.24 3.15
CA ALA A 40 2.37 6.13 2.00
C ALA A 40 1.12 7.01 2.16
N ALA A 41 -0.02 6.45 2.53
CA ALA A 41 -1.25 7.20 2.76
C ALA A 41 -1.09 8.30 3.82
N LEU A 42 -0.35 8.02 4.91
CA LEU A 42 -0.07 9.01 5.95
C LEU A 42 0.86 10.12 5.45
N MET A 43 1.91 9.79 4.69
CA MET A 43 2.77 10.79 4.04
C MET A 43 1.94 11.74 3.18
N TRP A 44 1.12 11.18 2.28
CA TRP A 44 0.27 11.98 1.40
C TRP A 44 -0.76 12.82 2.18
N ALA A 45 -1.31 12.29 3.28
CA ALA A 45 -2.23 13.07 4.13
C ALA A 45 -1.54 14.29 4.78
N VAL A 46 -0.27 14.15 5.20
CA VAL A 46 0.50 15.27 5.75
C VAL A 46 0.78 16.31 4.68
N ASP A 47 1.18 15.88 3.48
CA ASP A 47 1.40 16.78 2.34
C ASP A 47 0.13 17.54 1.96
N GLY A 48 -1.03 16.86 1.90
CA GLY A 48 -2.32 17.50 1.65
C GLY A 48 -2.71 18.53 2.71
N ILE A 49 -2.46 18.25 4.00
CA ILE A 49 -2.68 19.23 5.08
C ILE A 49 -1.78 20.45 4.90
N ALA A 50 -0.50 20.25 4.57
CA ALA A 50 0.44 21.35 4.34
C ALA A 50 0.01 22.23 3.16
N SER A 51 -0.45 21.63 2.07
CA SER A 51 -0.99 22.34 0.90
C SER A 51 -2.20 23.20 1.26
N VAL A 52 -3.15 22.67 2.05
CA VAL A 52 -4.31 23.44 2.52
C VAL A 52 -3.90 24.62 3.39
N ILE A 53 -2.92 24.44 4.28
CA ILE A 53 -2.38 25.54 5.10
C ILE A 53 -1.71 26.61 4.22
N GLY A 54 -1.08 26.19 3.12
CA GLY A 54 -0.49 27.08 2.11
C GLY A 54 -1.50 27.84 1.24
N GLY A 55 -2.79 27.53 1.33
CA GLY A 55 -3.85 28.14 0.52
C GLY A 55 -4.19 27.36 -0.75
N ASP A 56 -3.58 26.21 -0.97
CA ASP A 56 -3.86 25.31 -2.09
C ASP A 56 -4.95 24.28 -1.73
N SER A 57 -5.36 23.48 -2.73
CA SER A 57 -6.35 22.42 -2.53
C SER A 57 -5.74 21.20 -1.86
N PHE A 58 -6.53 20.50 -1.01
CA PHE A 58 -6.11 19.24 -0.40
C PHE A 58 -5.85 18.17 -1.45
N PHE A 59 -6.76 18.04 -2.42
CA PHE A 59 -6.61 17.10 -3.52
C PHE A 59 -6.00 17.82 -4.72
N ASP A 60 -4.76 17.49 -5.06
CA ASP A 60 -4.22 17.82 -6.36
C ASP A 60 -4.67 16.78 -7.39
N ILE A 61 -5.41 17.23 -8.42
CA ILE A 61 -5.92 16.40 -9.51
C ILE A 61 -5.05 16.64 -10.76
N SER A 62 -3.74 16.63 -10.58
CA SER A 62 -2.78 16.63 -11.67
C SER A 62 -2.67 15.25 -12.34
N ARG A 63 -2.37 15.28 -13.65
CA ARG A 63 -2.05 14.06 -14.42
C ARG A 63 -0.79 13.38 -13.90
N GLU A 64 0.19 14.17 -13.46
CA GLU A 64 1.46 13.67 -12.95
C GLU A 64 1.25 12.84 -11.67
N ASP A 65 0.44 13.35 -10.73
CA ASP A 65 0.10 12.65 -9.49
C ASP A 65 -0.70 11.38 -9.70
N THR A 66 -1.52 11.35 -10.75
CA THR A 66 -2.27 10.15 -11.12
C THR A 66 -1.34 9.05 -11.61
N ILE A 67 -0.37 9.39 -12.47
CA ILE A 67 0.67 8.47 -12.94
C ILE A 67 1.51 7.99 -11.75
N LEU A 68 1.90 8.90 -10.88
CA LEU A 68 2.70 8.60 -9.70
C LEU A 68 1.95 7.66 -8.73
N GLY A 69 0.65 7.91 -8.50
CA GLY A 69 -0.22 7.01 -7.74
C GLY A 69 -0.28 5.60 -8.34
N PHE A 70 -0.39 5.49 -9.66
CA PHE A 70 -0.36 4.19 -10.36
C PHE A 70 0.99 3.47 -10.19
N ILE A 71 2.10 4.19 -10.31
CA ILE A 71 3.45 3.65 -10.11
C ILE A 71 3.60 3.10 -8.69
N ILE A 72 3.15 3.85 -7.66
CA ILE A 72 3.23 3.40 -6.26
C ILE A 72 2.45 2.09 -6.07
N VAL A 73 1.23 2.00 -6.60
CA VAL A 73 0.42 0.78 -6.50
C VAL A 73 1.09 -0.38 -7.21
N ALA A 74 1.62 -0.17 -8.42
CA ALA A 74 2.33 -1.20 -9.17
C ALA A 74 3.57 -1.71 -8.42
N PHE A 75 4.39 -0.81 -7.87
CA PHE A 75 5.56 -1.18 -7.06
C PHE A 75 5.16 -1.93 -5.80
N GLY A 76 4.12 -1.50 -5.08
CA GLY A 76 3.63 -2.20 -3.89
C GLY A 76 3.16 -3.62 -4.20
N LEU A 77 2.51 -3.84 -5.35
CA LEU A 77 2.13 -5.17 -5.84
C LEU A 77 3.35 -6.03 -6.18
N VAL A 78 4.38 -5.46 -6.80
CA VAL A 78 5.64 -6.18 -7.09
C VAL A 78 6.33 -6.60 -5.78
N VAL A 79 6.44 -5.70 -4.80
CA VAL A 79 7.00 -6.03 -3.48
C VAL A 79 6.19 -7.13 -2.80
N PHE A 80 4.87 -7.04 -2.84
CA PHE A 80 3.99 -8.08 -2.31
C PHE A 80 4.26 -9.44 -2.97
N ALA A 81 4.29 -9.50 -4.30
CA ALA A 81 4.55 -10.73 -5.04
C ALA A 81 5.92 -11.34 -4.68
N LEU A 82 6.96 -10.51 -4.58
CA LEU A 82 8.30 -10.95 -4.18
C LEU A 82 8.31 -11.52 -2.75
N LEU A 83 7.70 -10.82 -1.80
CA LEU A 83 7.61 -11.29 -0.40
C LEU A 83 6.84 -12.60 -0.31
N SER A 84 5.71 -12.74 -1.02
CA SER A 84 4.94 -13.98 -1.08
C SER A 84 5.74 -15.14 -1.69
N LEU A 85 6.49 -14.89 -2.76
CA LEU A 85 7.36 -15.92 -3.36
C LEU A 85 8.46 -16.36 -2.40
N LEU A 86 9.13 -15.42 -1.73
CA LEU A 86 10.19 -15.72 -0.77
C LEU A 86 9.67 -16.54 0.42
N GLU A 87 8.49 -16.23 0.94
CA GLU A 87 7.88 -17.02 2.00
C GLU A 87 7.51 -18.44 1.55
N ASN A 88 6.94 -18.58 0.35
CA ASN A 88 6.62 -19.89 -0.20
C ASN A 88 7.87 -20.75 -0.41
N ARG A 89 8.99 -20.15 -0.87
CA ARG A 89 10.27 -20.86 -0.98
C ARG A 89 10.82 -21.27 0.37
N LYS A 90 10.76 -20.38 1.38
CA LYS A 90 11.19 -20.70 2.76
C LYS A 90 10.34 -21.81 3.39
N ALA A 91 9.04 -21.84 3.12
CA ALA A 91 8.15 -22.90 3.59
C ALA A 91 8.53 -24.26 2.98
N LYS A 92 8.76 -24.32 1.66
CA LYS A 92 9.22 -25.55 0.98
C LYS A 92 10.59 -26.03 1.46
N ALA A 93 11.53 -25.13 1.75
CA ALA A 93 12.87 -25.51 2.21
C ALA A 93 12.93 -26.01 3.67
N ARG A 94 11.83 -25.89 4.44
CA ARG A 94 11.72 -26.35 5.83
C ARG A 94 10.94 -27.66 5.98
N ALA A 95 10.30 -28.13 4.92
CA ALA A 95 9.60 -29.42 4.84
C ALA A 95 10.54 -30.49 4.30
#